data_AF-A0A7X6ZFH9-F1
#
_entry.id   AF-A0A7X6ZFH9-F1
#
_cell.length_a   1.000
_cell.length_b   1.000
_cell.length_c   1.000
_cell.angle_alpha   90.00
_cell.angle_beta   90.00
_cell.angle_gamma   90.00
#
_symmetry.space_group_name_H-M   'P 1'
#
loop_
_entity.id
_entity.type
_entity.pdbx_description
1 polymer ?
#
loop_
_entity_poly.entity_id
_entity_poly.type
_entity_poly.pdbx_seq_one_letter_code
_entity_poly.pdbx_strand_id
1 'polypeptide(L)'
;MKKLWLAVVISFLTSLGFSKSVGIWQDNRSHISDGMIMTLEQAGWETVILKGRDLSNEEKLASLDVIFLPGGWHGYFYADFAARRAMVKFVAGGKGILAGAFRSGWVRTANRPLFPEVGAVYNRVNGPFVSPYGKSELARAIDKPFCPGGWDHLVVDVGPKGKVFAVNGDDPVGVFGEVYGGRYVVFGAFIGMDAKTEPMPETDGNALLAMLDWLAFAKKLSPKAVAKHQNKAELDFLRRELIIDWTQDSRGPDRGSGVLPQVYHTYTLPLESHLYTLRYMSGYLSDAQKSEVSPIISNLEASLSRLEKRYDRMIKAKKASINKMKFDQLVADNPYIQSTNLAEKVAAVADKTEDEIKKRVQWLRRPGNYGTKDLALYLYEDEISESFMPKSEFDQLSSEALKVINKMKPVVARARRAEEATELREDNATINVHIKNCSSDSVEVRRSATLELGRIGNKRAAPTLIKLLDDADEQVRVNA
;
A
#
# COMPACT_ATOMS: atom_id res chain seq x y z
N MET A 1 10.22 -35.45 54.71
CA MET A 1 9.40 -34.30 54.29
C MET A 1 9.04 -34.48 52.82
N LYS A 2 7.79 -34.87 52.56
CA LYS A 2 7.20 -35.06 51.23
C LYS A 2 6.81 -33.69 50.67
N LYS A 3 7.20 -33.35 49.44
CA LYS A 3 6.57 -32.28 48.66
C LYS A 3 5.93 -32.89 47.42
N LEU A 4 4.61 -32.97 47.50
CA LEU A 4 3.65 -33.39 46.49
C LEU A 4 3.70 -32.36 45.34
N TRP A 5 4.10 -32.78 44.14
CA TRP A 5 3.79 -32.03 42.92
C TRP A 5 2.43 -32.50 42.43
N LEU A 6 1.45 -31.62 42.55
CA LEU A 6 0.08 -31.86 42.11
C LEU A 6 0.05 -31.74 40.58
N ALA A 7 -0.02 -32.87 39.88
CA ALA A 7 -0.41 -32.92 38.49
C ALA A 7 -1.92 -32.65 38.42
N VAL A 8 -2.32 -31.50 37.90
CA VAL A 8 -3.71 -31.22 37.56
C VAL A 8 -3.99 -31.89 36.21
N VAL A 9 -4.54 -33.11 36.28
CA VAL A 9 -5.17 -33.78 35.15
C VAL A 9 -6.61 -33.29 35.11
N ILE A 10 -6.91 -32.33 34.24
CA ILE A 10 -8.29 -32.01 33.88
C ILE A 10 -8.74 -33.09 32.89
N SER A 11 -9.61 -33.98 33.35
CA SER A 11 -10.29 -34.96 32.52
C SER A 11 -11.21 -34.24 31.54
N PHE A 12 -10.82 -34.18 30.26
CA PHE A 12 -11.73 -33.87 29.17
C PHE A 12 -12.61 -35.10 28.93
N LEU A 13 -13.88 -35.00 29.31
CA LEU A 13 -14.95 -35.83 28.77
C LEU A 13 -15.04 -35.51 27.27
N THR A 14 -14.68 -36.50 26.46
CA THR A 14 -14.71 -36.48 25.00
C THR A 14 -16.15 -36.33 24.50
N SER A 15 -16.53 -35.13 24.05
CA SER A 15 -17.48 -35.06 22.96
C SER A 15 -16.73 -35.48 21.69
N LEU A 16 -17.01 -36.69 21.22
CA LEU A 16 -16.70 -37.15 19.86
C LEU A 16 -17.52 -36.32 18.86
N GLY A 17 -17.17 -35.05 18.71
CA GLY A 17 -17.54 -34.18 17.62
C GLY A 17 -16.24 -33.79 16.92
N PHE A 18 -16.21 -33.83 15.58
CA PHE A 18 -15.07 -33.35 14.81
C PHE A 18 -14.71 -31.92 15.25
N SER A 19 -13.67 -31.73 16.06
CA SER A 19 -13.23 -30.38 16.43
C SER A 19 -12.67 -29.72 15.19
N LYS A 20 -13.25 -28.57 14.82
CA LYS A 20 -12.67 -27.72 13.78
C LYS A 20 -11.54 -26.93 14.40
N SER A 21 -10.41 -26.82 13.72
CA SER A 21 -9.25 -26.09 14.26
C SER A 21 -8.99 -24.80 13.51
N VAL A 22 -8.72 -23.73 14.26
CA VAL A 22 -8.37 -22.41 13.73
C VAL A 22 -7.00 -21.95 14.24
N GLY A 23 -6.09 -21.68 13.31
CA GLY A 23 -4.81 -21.06 13.61
C GLY A 23 -4.93 -19.54 13.57
N ILE A 24 -4.75 -18.87 14.70
CA ILE A 24 -4.89 -17.41 14.82
C ILE A 24 -3.50 -16.78 14.84
N TRP A 25 -3.22 -15.93 13.86
CA TRP A 25 -1.92 -15.27 13.75
C TRP A 25 -1.72 -14.16 14.79
N GLN A 26 -0.67 -14.30 15.59
CA GLN A 26 -0.24 -13.36 16.62
C GLN A 26 1.13 -12.75 16.29
N ASP A 27 1.17 -11.43 16.26
CA ASP A 27 2.38 -10.64 16.46
C ASP A 27 2.08 -9.44 17.37
N ASN A 28 3.03 -8.50 17.48
CA ASN A 28 2.91 -7.30 18.32
C ASN A 28 1.75 -6.36 17.95
N ARG A 29 1.04 -6.62 16.85
CA ARG A 29 -0.02 -5.77 16.30
C ARG A 29 -1.34 -6.51 16.13
N SER A 30 -1.37 -7.83 16.35
CA SER A 30 -2.61 -8.61 16.38
C SER A 30 -3.39 -8.28 17.66
N HIS A 31 -4.65 -7.87 17.51
CA HIS A 31 -5.56 -7.70 18.64
C HIS A 31 -6.39 -8.98 18.82
N ILE A 32 -5.82 -9.94 19.55
CA ILE A 32 -6.47 -11.19 19.94
C ILE A 32 -6.91 -11.02 21.39
N SER A 33 -8.20 -10.94 21.63
CA SER A 33 -8.79 -10.75 22.96
C SER A 33 -9.26 -12.07 23.57
N ASP A 34 -9.36 -12.13 24.90
CA ASP A 34 -9.83 -13.34 25.60
C ASP A 34 -11.29 -13.64 25.24
N GLY A 35 -12.12 -12.61 25.12
CA GLY A 35 -13.52 -12.75 24.71
C GLY A 35 -13.70 -13.31 23.31
N MET A 36 -12.82 -12.97 22.36
CA MET A 36 -12.81 -13.59 21.03
C MET A 36 -12.46 -15.07 21.12
N ILE A 37 -11.44 -15.46 21.90
CA ILE A 37 -11.08 -16.87 22.10
C ILE A 37 -12.23 -17.64 22.75
N MET A 38 -12.83 -17.09 23.80
CA MET A 38 -14.00 -17.69 24.46
C MET A 38 -15.17 -17.91 23.50
N THR A 39 -15.42 -16.98 22.58
CA THR A 39 -16.47 -17.12 21.55
C THR A 39 -16.21 -18.33 20.64
N LEU A 40 -14.95 -18.52 20.23
CA LEU A 40 -14.54 -19.63 19.39
C LEU A 40 -14.66 -20.97 20.12
N GLU A 41 -14.15 -21.04 21.35
CA GLU A 41 -14.19 -22.24 22.18
C GLU A 41 -15.62 -22.68 22.50
N GLN A 42 -16.51 -21.73 22.82
CA GLN A 42 -17.94 -22.01 23.05
C GLN A 42 -18.65 -22.53 21.80
N ALA A 43 -18.19 -22.11 20.62
CA ALA A 43 -18.66 -22.63 19.33
C ALA A 43 -18.01 -23.96 18.92
N GLY A 44 -17.16 -24.55 19.77
CA GLY A 44 -16.51 -25.85 19.54
C GLY A 44 -15.27 -25.80 18.65
N TRP A 45 -14.65 -24.62 18.49
CA TRP A 45 -13.39 -24.47 17.78
C TRP A 45 -12.19 -24.74 18.69
N GLU A 46 -11.23 -25.52 18.19
CA GLU A 46 -9.90 -25.61 18.78
C GLU A 46 -9.05 -24.44 18.26
N THR A 47 -8.56 -23.59 19.17
CA THR A 47 -7.75 -22.43 18.81
C THR A 47 -6.25 -22.71 18.95
N VAL A 48 -5.47 -22.43 17.91
CA VAL A 48 -4.01 -22.54 17.92
C VAL A 48 -3.40 -21.17 17.64
N ILE A 49 -2.60 -20.64 18.56
CA ILE A 49 -1.88 -19.39 18.32
C ILE A 49 -0.66 -19.63 17.42
N LEU A 50 -0.63 -18.96 16.27
CA LEU A 50 0.48 -18.97 15.31
C LEU A 50 1.36 -17.75 15.50
N LYS A 51 2.69 -17.92 15.54
CA LYS A 51 3.65 -16.81 15.71
C LYS A 51 4.96 -17.03 14.95
N GLY A 52 5.70 -15.94 14.72
CA GLY A 52 7.05 -16.00 14.14
C GLY A 52 7.09 -16.70 12.78
N ARG A 53 7.68 -17.90 12.71
CA ARG A 53 7.80 -18.66 11.45
C ARG A 53 6.69 -19.69 11.23
N ASP A 54 5.69 -19.75 12.12
CA ASP A 54 4.64 -20.75 12.03
C ASP A 54 3.85 -20.71 10.71
N LEU A 55 3.64 -19.53 10.13
CA LEU A 55 2.97 -19.40 8.82
C LEU A 55 3.79 -19.96 7.65
N SER A 56 5.09 -20.19 7.84
CA SER A 56 5.94 -20.85 6.85
C SER A 56 6.11 -22.35 7.12
N ASN A 57 5.56 -22.87 8.22
CA ASN A 57 5.63 -24.28 8.58
C ASN A 57 4.43 -25.05 7.99
N GLU A 58 4.61 -25.62 6.81
CA GLU A 58 3.54 -26.34 6.09
C GLU A 58 2.94 -27.51 6.89
N GLU A 59 3.74 -28.22 7.70
CA GLU A 59 3.25 -29.33 8.54
C GLU A 59 2.34 -28.82 9.66
N LYS A 60 2.73 -27.73 10.33
CA LYS A 60 1.90 -27.09 11.36
C LYS A 60 0.62 -26.52 10.77
N LEU A 61 0.67 -25.95 9.56
CA LEU A 61 -0.53 -25.48 8.90
C LEU A 61 -1.45 -26.64 8.48
N ALA A 62 -0.91 -27.79 8.07
CA ALA A 62 -1.69 -28.93 7.60
C ALA A 62 -2.66 -29.51 8.66
N SER A 63 -2.35 -29.33 9.96
CA SER A 63 -3.24 -29.76 11.06
C SER A 63 -4.43 -28.83 11.29
N LEU A 64 -4.47 -27.68 10.62
CA LEU A 64 -5.52 -26.67 10.78
C LEU A 64 -6.62 -26.81 9.74
N ASP A 65 -7.85 -26.42 10.06
CA ASP A 65 -8.92 -26.25 9.08
C ASP A 65 -8.97 -24.83 8.51
N VAL A 66 -8.74 -23.84 9.38
CA VAL A 66 -8.76 -22.42 9.02
C VAL A 66 -7.52 -21.71 9.56
N ILE A 67 -6.99 -20.77 8.79
CA ILE A 67 -6.06 -19.74 9.30
C ILE A 67 -6.84 -18.44 9.42
N PHE A 68 -6.80 -17.82 10.60
CA PHE A 68 -7.34 -16.49 10.83
C PHE A 68 -6.20 -15.49 11.01
N LEU A 69 -6.23 -14.45 10.17
CA LEU A 69 -5.36 -13.28 10.23
C LEU A 69 -6.17 -12.12 10.83
N PRO A 70 -6.17 -11.89 12.14
CA PRO A 70 -7.04 -10.90 12.82
C PRO A 70 -6.68 -9.42 12.56
N GLY A 71 -5.86 -9.15 11.54
CA GLY A 71 -5.36 -7.81 11.22
C GLY A 71 -4.25 -7.31 12.13
N GLY A 72 -3.94 -6.00 12.03
CA GLY A 72 -2.94 -5.33 12.88
C GLY A 72 -2.32 -4.07 12.28
N TRP A 73 -2.05 -3.07 13.12
CA TRP A 73 -1.54 -1.77 12.67
C TRP A 73 -0.06 -1.82 12.21
N HIS A 74 0.29 -1.14 11.11
CA HIS A 74 1.68 -0.93 10.66
C HIS A 74 2.54 -2.17 10.36
N GLY A 75 1.93 -3.31 10.00
CA GLY A 75 2.65 -4.53 9.62
C GLY A 75 3.18 -4.54 8.18
N TYR A 76 4.25 -3.79 7.90
CA TYR A 76 4.77 -3.59 6.53
C TYR A 76 5.33 -4.88 5.88
N PHE A 77 6.01 -5.73 6.64
CA PHE A 77 6.72 -6.90 6.10
C PHE A 77 6.01 -8.19 6.49
N TYR A 78 4.73 -8.29 6.13
CA TYR A 78 3.89 -9.41 6.54
C TYR A 78 2.94 -9.90 5.43
N ALA A 79 2.82 -11.19 5.15
CA ALA A 79 3.73 -12.26 5.56
C ALA A 79 4.97 -12.25 4.65
N ASP A 80 6.07 -12.89 5.02
CA ASP A 80 7.22 -13.04 4.12
C ASP A 80 6.91 -13.99 2.94
N PHE A 81 7.85 -14.13 2.00
CA PHE A 81 7.67 -14.96 0.81
C PHE A 81 7.32 -16.42 1.14
N ALA A 82 8.01 -17.02 2.12
CA ALA A 82 7.81 -18.42 2.50
C ALA A 82 6.43 -18.63 3.14
N ALA A 83 6.01 -17.71 4.01
CA ALA A 83 4.69 -17.74 4.62
C ALA A 83 3.57 -17.51 3.60
N ARG A 84 3.71 -16.56 2.66
CA ARG A 84 2.73 -16.38 1.57
C ARG A 84 2.61 -17.64 0.71
N ARG A 85 3.73 -18.27 0.35
CA ARG A 85 3.75 -19.53 -0.42
C ARG A 85 3.05 -20.67 0.33
N ALA A 86 3.34 -20.84 1.61
CA ALA A 86 2.72 -21.88 2.44
C ALA A 86 1.21 -21.65 2.62
N MET A 87 0.77 -20.41 2.85
CA MET A 87 -0.65 -20.06 2.90
C MET A 87 -1.39 -20.31 1.58
N VAL A 88 -0.74 -20.03 0.43
CA VAL A 88 -1.32 -20.35 -0.88
C VAL A 88 -1.51 -21.86 -1.06
N LYS A 89 -0.52 -22.67 -0.67
CA LYS A 89 -0.63 -24.14 -0.68
C LYS A 89 -1.65 -24.68 0.30
N PHE A 90 -1.81 -24.03 1.46
CA PHE A 90 -2.79 -24.39 2.46
C PHE A 90 -4.22 -24.28 1.91
N VAL A 91 -4.60 -23.15 1.31
CA VAL A 91 -5.91 -23.01 0.63
C VAL A 91 -6.05 -24.01 -0.50
N ALA A 92 -5.01 -24.20 -1.33
CA ALA A 92 -5.02 -25.18 -2.40
C ALA A 92 -5.12 -26.65 -1.92
N GLY A 93 -4.92 -26.89 -0.62
CA GLY A 93 -5.19 -28.15 0.06
C GLY A 93 -6.67 -28.40 0.38
N GLY A 94 -7.57 -27.48 0.00
CA GLY A 94 -8.99 -27.53 0.34
C GLY A 94 -9.31 -26.95 1.72
N LYS A 95 -8.49 -25.99 2.18
CA LYS A 95 -8.63 -25.33 3.48
C LYS A 95 -9.04 -23.86 3.32
N GLY A 96 -9.25 -23.17 4.44
CA GLY A 96 -9.79 -21.82 4.46
C GLY A 96 -8.88 -20.77 5.10
N ILE A 97 -8.78 -19.57 4.52
CA ILE A 97 -8.14 -18.42 5.22
C ILE A 97 -9.16 -17.31 5.43
N LEU A 98 -9.35 -16.91 6.70
CA LEU A 98 -9.99 -15.65 7.07
C LEU A 98 -8.93 -14.59 7.20
N ALA A 99 -9.11 -13.56 6.43
CA ALA A 99 -8.07 -12.66 6.05
C ALA A 99 -8.54 -11.26 6.45
N GLY A 100 -8.45 -11.01 7.76
CA GLY A 100 -9.00 -9.85 8.46
C GLY A 100 -8.07 -8.63 8.39
N ALA A 101 -8.66 -7.42 8.52
CA ALA A 101 -8.06 -6.08 8.41
C ALA A 101 -6.58 -6.12 8.04
N PHE A 102 -6.30 -6.41 6.76
CA PHE A 102 -4.97 -6.64 6.20
C PHE A 102 -4.08 -5.39 6.26
N ARG A 103 -3.56 -5.14 7.46
CA ARG A 103 -2.27 -4.55 7.79
C ARG A 103 -1.76 -3.52 6.77
N SER A 104 -2.48 -2.43 6.64
CA SER A 104 -1.91 -1.11 6.34
C SER A 104 -2.77 0.01 6.89
N GLY A 105 -2.27 0.67 7.94
CA GLY A 105 -2.63 2.06 8.16
C GLY A 105 -2.00 2.83 7.00
N TRP A 106 -2.80 3.61 6.30
CA TRP A 106 -2.53 4.17 4.97
C TRP A 106 -2.53 3.10 3.88
N VAL A 107 -3.45 3.25 2.92
CA VAL A 107 -3.63 2.52 1.64
C VAL A 107 -2.32 2.18 0.87
N ARG A 108 -1.18 2.72 1.29
CA ARG A 108 0.16 2.57 0.73
C ARG A 108 0.92 1.32 1.19
N THR A 109 0.39 0.46 2.08
CA THR A 109 1.13 -0.71 2.58
C THR A 109 0.32 -2.02 2.61
N ALA A 110 -0.81 -2.09 1.89
CA ALA A 110 -1.60 -3.32 1.80
C ALA A 110 -0.79 -4.34 1.01
N ASN A 111 -0.10 -5.23 1.74
CA ASN A 111 0.91 -6.16 1.23
C ASN A 111 0.40 -7.00 0.04
N ARG A 112 1.34 -7.62 -0.69
CA ARG A 112 1.07 -8.52 -1.82
C ARG A 112 -0.13 -9.45 -1.56
N PRO A 113 -1.25 -9.33 -2.31
CA PRO A 113 -2.48 -10.06 -2.03
C PRO A 113 -2.28 -11.57 -2.21
N LEU A 114 -2.81 -12.36 -1.28
CA LEU A 114 -2.71 -13.82 -1.34
C LEU A 114 -3.52 -14.39 -2.53
N PHE A 115 -4.74 -13.88 -2.72
CA PHE A 115 -5.67 -14.31 -3.76
C PHE A 115 -6.42 -13.11 -4.36
N PRO A 116 -5.75 -12.29 -5.20
CA PRO A 116 -6.41 -11.17 -5.89
C PRO A 116 -7.55 -11.62 -6.81
N GLU A 117 -7.62 -12.92 -7.16
CA GLU A 117 -8.77 -13.45 -7.90
C GLU A 117 -10.06 -13.40 -7.07
N VAL A 118 -9.95 -13.41 -5.74
CA VAL A 118 -11.08 -13.24 -4.82
C VAL A 118 -11.22 -11.78 -4.42
N GLY A 119 -10.14 -11.14 -3.96
CA GLY A 119 -10.16 -9.72 -3.66
C GLY A 119 -8.82 -9.20 -3.14
N ALA A 120 -8.58 -7.91 -3.36
CA ALA A 120 -7.39 -7.21 -2.90
C ALA A 120 -7.78 -5.88 -2.29
N VAL A 121 -7.20 -5.54 -1.13
CA VAL A 121 -7.44 -4.21 -0.54
C VAL A 121 -6.74 -3.16 -1.39
N TYR A 122 -7.46 -2.08 -1.71
CA TYR A 122 -6.92 -0.98 -2.53
C TYR A 122 -7.20 0.41 -1.97
N ASN A 123 -8.12 0.54 -1.00
CA ASN A 123 -8.47 1.82 -0.41
C ASN A 123 -8.91 1.67 1.05
N ARG A 124 -9.24 2.78 1.70
CA ARG A 124 -9.77 2.85 3.05
C ARG A 124 -11.03 3.72 3.06
N VAL A 125 -12.04 3.26 3.79
CA VAL A 125 -13.22 4.04 4.16
C VAL A 125 -13.20 4.28 5.66
N ASN A 126 -13.63 5.46 6.09
CA ASN A 126 -13.83 5.78 7.50
C ASN A 126 -15.33 5.84 7.78
N GLY A 127 -15.83 4.89 8.56
CA GLY A 127 -17.22 4.86 8.97
C GLY A 127 -17.45 3.91 10.14
N PRO A 128 -18.47 4.18 10.97
CA PRO A 128 -18.66 3.46 12.23
C PRO A 128 -19.26 2.07 12.08
N PHE A 129 -19.80 1.70 10.90
CA PHE A 129 -20.58 0.48 10.75
C PHE A 129 -20.20 -0.35 9.53
N VAL A 130 -20.20 -1.66 9.72
CA VAL A 130 -20.24 -2.67 8.66
C VAL A 130 -21.67 -3.17 8.55
N SER A 131 -22.20 -3.19 7.32
CA SER A 131 -23.56 -3.62 7.00
C SER A 131 -23.54 -4.86 6.11
N PRO A 132 -24.58 -5.72 6.17
CA PRO A 132 -24.72 -6.86 5.27
C PRO A 132 -24.90 -6.40 3.82
N TYR A 133 -24.41 -7.18 2.88
CA TYR A 133 -24.63 -6.95 1.46
C TYR A 133 -24.94 -8.24 0.71
N GLY A 134 -26.02 -8.24 -0.06
CA GLY A 134 -26.45 -9.39 -0.86
C GLY A 134 -27.22 -10.45 -0.05
N LYS A 135 -27.20 -11.70 -0.54
CA LYS A 135 -28.06 -12.80 -0.02
C LYS A 135 -27.28 -14.05 0.41
N SER A 136 -25.95 -13.96 0.50
CA SER A 136 -25.11 -15.09 0.93
C SER A 136 -25.36 -15.45 2.40
N GLU A 137 -24.94 -16.64 2.80
CA GLU A 137 -24.99 -17.04 4.21
C GLU A 137 -24.14 -16.11 5.10
N LEU A 138 -22.99 -15.64 4.60
CA LEU A 138 -22.15 -14.67 5.29
C LEU A 138 -22.85 -13.31 5.46
N ALA A 139 -23.60 -12.86 4.46
CA ALA A 139 -24.37 -11.62 4.56
C ALA A 139 -25.51 -11.77 5.58
N ARG A 140 -26.18 -12.93 5.62
CA ARG A 140 -27.28 -13.19 6.57
C ARG A 140 -26.80 -13.32 8.02
N ALA A 141 -25.53 -13.67 8.24
CA ALA A 141 -24.94 -13.71 9.58
C ALA A 141 -24.76 -12.31 10.19
N ILE A 142 -24.78 -11.26 9.37
CA ILE A 142 -24.81 -9.86 9.81
C ILE A 142 -26.28 -9.42 9.80
N ASP A 143 -27.00 -9.66 10.91
CA ASP A 143 -28.43 -9.39 11.04
C ASP A 143 -28.75 -7.89 11.09
N LYS A 144 -27.81 -7.09 11.61
CA LYS A 144 -27.88 -5.62 11.64
C LYS A 144 -26.48 -5.01 11.45
N PRO A 145 -26.39 -3.72 11.05
CA PRO A 145 -25.11 -3.03 11.02
C PRO A 145 -24.43 -3.04 12.40
N PHE A 146 -23.13 -3.28 12.44
CA PHE A 146 -22.35 -3.36 13.68
C PHE A 146 -21.02 -2.61 13.57
N CYS A 147 -20.50 -2.16 14.71
CA CYS A 147 -19.20 -1.49 14.81
C CYS A 147 -18.14 -2.51 15.21
N PRO A 148 -17.20 -2.88 14.32
CA PRO A 148 -16.37 -4.06 14.51
C PRO A 148 -15.06 -3.75 15.28
N GLY A 149 -15.09 -2.73 16.15
CA GLY A 149 -13.96 -2.27 16.98
C GLY A 149 -13.04 -1.21 16.38
N GLY A 150 -13.47 -0.54 15.32
CA GLY A 150 -12.77 0.61 14.74
C GLY A 150 -13.57 1.25 13.61
N TRP A 151 -13.19 2.46 13.20
CA TRP A 151 -13.88 3.18 12.11
C TRP A 151 -13.12 3.10 10.79
N ASP A 152 -11.85 2.71 10.83
CA ASP A 152 -11.04 2.50 9.64
C ASP A 152 -11.30 1.10 9.09
N HIS A 153 -11.89 1.02 7.90
CA HIS A 153 -12.07 -0.24 7.18
C HIS A 153 -11.36 -0.20 5.84
N LEU A 154 -10.82 -1.34 5.46
CA LEU A 154 -10.13 -1.53 4.20
C LEU A 154 -11.15 -1.88 3.11
N VAL A 155 -11.19 -1.08 2.06
CA VAL A 155 -12.04 -1.33 0.90
C VAL A 155 -11.37 -2.37 0.01
N VAL A 156 -12.14 -3.37 -0.37
CA VAL A 156 -11.71 -4.51 -1.16
C VAL A 156 -12.11 -4.30 -2.61
N ASP A 157 -11.12 -4.32 -3.50
CA ASP A 157 -11.30 -4.46 -4.94
C ASP A 157 -11.70 -5.92 -5.19
N VAL A 158 -12.91 -6.10 -5.75
CA VAL A 158 -13.54 -7.41 -5.85
C VAL A 158 -12.95 -8.14 -7.05
N GLY A 159 -12.23 -9.21 -6.79
CA GLY A 159 -11.65 -10.05 -7.84
C GLY A 159 -12.73 -10.81 -8.63
N PRO A 160 -12.40 -11.37 -9.80
CA PRO A 160 -13.36 -12.06 -10.66
C PRO A 160 -14.03 -13.30 -10.04
N LYS A 161 -13.51 -13.84 -8.94
CA LYS A 161 -14.08 -14.94 -8.15
C LYS A 161 -14.65 -14.47 -6.81
N GLY A 162 -14.55 -13.18 -6.52
CA GLY A 162 -15.04 -12.56 -5.30
C GLY A 162 -16.54 -12.30 -5.33
N LYS A 163 -17.16 -12.42 -4.17
CA LYS A 163 -18.54 -12.03 -3.91
C LYS A 163 -18.56 -11.16 -2.67
N VAL A 164 -19.21 -10.01 -2.76
CA VAL A 164 -19.36 -9.10 -1.61
C VAL A 164 -20.41 -9.67 -0.65
N PHE A 165 -20.13 -9.62 0.66
CA PHE A 165 -21.08 -9.96 1.71
C PHE A 165 -21.24 -8.88 2.77
N ALA A 166 -20.32 -7.90 2.82
CA ALA A 166 -20.35 -6.81 3.77
C ALA A 166 -19.81 -5.51 3.15
N VAL A 167 -20.40 -4.38 3.53
CA VAL A 167 -20.07 -3.03 3.04
C VAL A 167 -19.97 -2.03 4.20
N ASN A 168 -19.27 -0.92 3.98
CA ASN A 168 -19.42 0.30 4.78
C ASN A 168 -19.88 1.41 3.82
N GLY A 169 -21.11 1.89 4.01
CA GLY A 169 -21.80 2.61 2.94
C GLY A 169 -21.94 1.72 1.70
N ASP A 170 -21.44 2.20 0.57
CA ASP A 170 -21.39 1.45 -0.70
C ASP A 170 -20.05 0.73 -0.92
N ASP A 171 -19.06 0.95 -0.06
CA ASP A 171 -17.71 0.41 -0.22
C ASP A 171 -17.65 -1.06 0.24
N PRO A 172 -17.22 -2.01 -0.62
CA PRO A 172 -17.03 -3.41 -0.24
C PRO A 172 -15.94 -3.56 0.82
N VAL A 173 -16.29 -4.12 1.98
CA VAL A 173 -15.34 -4.42 3.06
C VAL A 173 -15.30 -5.91 3.40
N GLY A 174 -16.29 -6.70 2.98
CA GLY A 174 -16.28 -8.15 3.11
C GLY A 174 -16.45 -8.82 1.75
N VAL A 175 -15.44 -9.58 1.33
CA VAL A 175 -15.44 -10.32 0.05
C VAL A 175 -15.00 -11.76 0.29
N PHE A 176 -15.71 -12.72 -0.29
CA PHE A 176 -15.41 -14.14 -0.17
C PHE A 176 -15.40 -14.85 -1.52
N GLY A 177 -14.69 -15.97 -1.62
CA GLY A 177 -14.61 -16.73 -2.86
C GLY A 177 -13.90 -18.08 -2.73
N GLU A 178 -14.09 -18.93 -3.73
CA GLU A 178 -13.44 -20.24 -3.83
C GLU A 178 -12.26 -20.18 -4.80
N VAL A 179 -11.12 -20.73 -4.40
CA VAL A 179 -9.88 -20.66 -5.18
C VAL A 179 -9.02 -21.90 -4.94
N TYR A 180 -8.54 -22.52 -6.02
CA TYR A 180 -7.77 -23.77 -5.98
C TYR A 180 -8.39 -24.90 -5.14
N GLY A 181 -9.73 -24.98 -5.06
CA GLY A 181 -10.43 -26.00 -4.29
C GLY A 181 -10.57 -25.71 -2.79
N GLY A 182 -9.98 -24.62 -2.29
CA GLY A 182 -10.22 -24.09 -0.95
C GLY A 182 -11.08 -22.82 -0.96
N ARG A 183 -11.11 -22.14 0.18
CA ARG A 183 -11.93 -20.96 0.43
C ARG A 183 -11.12 -19.80 0.99
N TYR A 184 -11.53 -18.58 0.67
CA TYR A 184 -10.86 -17.37 1.11
C TYR A 184 -11.89 -16.29 1.41
N VAL A 185 -11.72 -15.62 2.55
CA VAL A 185 -12.53 -14.46 2.97
C VAL A 185 -11.58 -13.31 3.27
N VAL A 186 -11.74 -12.20 2.55
CA VAL A 186 -11.15 -10.90 2.91
C VAL A 186 -12.18 -10.12 3.68
N PHE A 187 -11.85 -9.76 4.93
CA PHE A 187 -12.68 -8.90 5.75
C PHE A 187 -11.88 -7.67 6.17
N GLY A 188 -12.12 -6.55 5.51
CA GLY A 188 -11.41 -5.28 5.66
C GLY A 188 -11.68 -4.55 6.97
N ALA A 189 -12.58 -5.05 7.82
CA ALA A 189 -12.77 -4.57 9.17
C ALA A 189 -12.00 -5.43 10.19
N PHE A 190 -11.67 -4.83 11.33
CA PHE A 190 -11.23 -5.60 12.50
C PHE A 190 -12.38 -6.48 12.98
N ILE A 191 -12.12 -7.51 13.78
CA ILE A 191 -13.21 -8.30 14.38
C ILE A 191 -12.70 -8.97 15.64
N GLY A 192 -13.51 -8.96 16.71
CA GLY A 192 -13.18 -9.58 17.99
C GLY A 192 -12.35 -8.73 18.96
N MET A 193 -11.65 -7.68 18.49
CA MET A 193 -10.73 -6.91 19.34
C MET A 193 -11.38 -6.19 20.53
N ASP A 194 -12.66 -5.83 20.42
CA ASP A 194 -13.41 -5.13 21.49
C ASP A 194 -13.93 -6.06 22.58
N ALA A 195 -14.03 -7.36 22.30
CA ALA A 195 -14.49 -8.37 23.23
C ALA A 195 -13.38 -8.73 24.24
N LYS A 196 -13.10 -7.84 25.19
CA LYS A 196 -11.94 -7.95 26.08
C LYS A 196 -11.91 -9.27 26.86
N THR A 197 -12.97 -9.54 27.64
CA THR A 197 -13.05 -10.70 28.56
C THR A 197 -14.35 -11.49 28.43
N GLU A 198 -15.40 -10.90 27.87
CA GLU A 198 -16.69 -11.58 27.65
C GLU A 198 -16.80 -12.03 26.19
N PRO A 199 -17.59 -13.08 25.89
CA PRO A 199 -17.87 -13.47 24.51
C PRO A 199 -18.33 -12.29 23.66
N MET A 200 -18.01 -12.35 22.38
CA MET A 200 -18.37 -11.32 21.42
C MET A 200 -19.90 -11.10 21.41
N PRO A 201 -20.37 -9.85 21.26
CA PRO A 201 -21.79 -9.56 21.07
C PRO A 201 -22.37 -10.36 19.90
N GLU A 202 -23.68 -10.66 19.96
CA GLU A 202 -24.35 -11.61 19.07
C GLU A 202 -24.02 -11.40 17.58
N THR A 203 -24.25 -10.21 17.01
CA THR A 203 -23.99 -9.93 15.60
C THR A 203 -22.51 -10.11 15.22
N ASP A 204 -21.59 -9.54 16.01
CA ASP A 204 -20.15 -9.64 15.79
C ASP A 204 -19.66 -11.09 15.85
N GLY A 205 -20.10 -11.83 16.87
CA GLY A 205 -19.76 -13.22 17.08
C GLY A 205 -20.31 -14.10 15.95
N ASN A 206 -21.58 -13.90 15.58
CA ASN A 206 -22.21 -14.61 14.46
C ASN A 206 -21.50 -14.35 13.14
N ALA A 207 -21.08 -13.11 12.87
CA ALA A 207 -20.32 -12.77 11.68
C ALA A 207 -18.96 -13.49 11.66
N LEU A 208 -18.20 -13.48 12.76
CA LEU A 208 -16.92 -14.19 12.86
C LEU A 208 -17.10 -15.70 12.65
N LEU A 209 -18.04 -16.30 13.39
CA LEU A 209 -18.29 -17.74 13.36
C LEU A 209 -18.78 -18.19 11.98
N ALA A 210 -19.68 -17.44 11.33
CA ALA A 210 -20.14 -17.76 9.98
C ALA A 210 -19.01 -17.72 8.95
N MET A 211 -18.09 -16.75 9.05
CA MET A 211 -16.91 -16.71 8.19
C MET A 211 -16.02 -17.95 8.41
N LEU A 212 -15.71 -18.30 9.66
CA LEU A 212 -14.86 -19.45 9.98
C LEU A 212 -15.52 -20.77 9.59
N ASP A 213 -16.82 -20.95 9.85
CA ASP A 213 -17.57 -22.13 9.46
C ASP A 213 -17.59 -22.30 7.95
N TRP A 214 -17.90 -21.23 7.22
CA TRP A 214 -17.88 -21.25 5.76
C TRP A 214 -16.50 -21.68 5.23
N LEU A 215 -15.42 -21.19 5.83
CA LEU A 215 -14.05 -21.55 5.48
C LEU A 215 -13.71 -23.02 5.78
N ALA A 216 -14.13 -23.55 6.94
CA ALA A 216 -13.90 -24.94 7.34
C ALA A 216 -14.64 -25.97 6.48
N PHE A 217 -15.81 -25.62 5.94
CA PHE A 217 -16.61 -26.52 5.11
C PHE A 217 -16.25 -26.49 3.62
N ALA A 218 -15.00 -26.14 3.28
CA ALA A 218 -14.49 -26.32 1.93
C ALA A 218 -14.59 -27.80 1.50
N LYS A 219 -14.76 -28.03 0.19
CA LYS A 219 -14.94 -29.37 -0.36
C LYS A 219 -13.74 -30.24 -0.03
N LYS A 220 -13.95 -31.39 0.63
CA LYS A 220 -12.89 -32.40 0.82
C LYS A 220 -12.37 -32.87 -0.54
N LEU A 221 -11.08 -32.67 -0.76
CA LEU A 221 -10.38 -33.01 -1.99
C LEU A 221 -9.70 -34.38 -1.86
N SER A 222 -9.62 -35.12 -2.97
CA SER A 222 -8.77 -36.32 -3.01
C SER A 222 -7.29 -35.92 -3.01
N PRO A 223 -6.35 -36.79 -2.57
CA PRO A 223 -4.92 -36.49 -2.59
C PRO A 223 -4.42 -36.04 -3.98
N LYS A 224 -4.95 -36.65 -5.05
CA LYS A 224 -4.65 -36.27 -6.44
C LYS A 224 -5.15 -34.87 -6.79
N ALA A 225 -6.33 -34.49 -6.31
CA ALA A 225 -6.88 -33.16 -6.52
C ALA A 225 -6.08 -32.10 -5.75
N VAL A 226 -5.71 -32.39 -4.50
CA VAL A 226 -4.83 -31.53 -3.68
C VAL A 226 -3.51 -31.26 -4.40
N ALA A 227 -2.81 -32.31 -4.84
CA ALA A 227 -1.54 -32.16 -5.54
C ALA A 227 -1.68 -31.31 -6.82
N LYS A 228 -2.75 -31.54 -7.61
CA LYS A 228 -3.04 -30.74 -8.82
C LYS A 228 -3.28 -29.27 -8.48
N HIS A 229 -4.07 -28.99 -7.45
CA HIS A 229 -4.40 -27.63 -7.03
C HIS A 229 -3.19 -26.91 -6.46
N GLN A 230 -2.40 -27.56 -5.59
CA GLN A 230 -1.18 -26.98 -5.03
C GLN A 230 -0.16 -26.65 -6.12
N ASN A 231 0.08 -27.56 -7.08
CA ASN A 231 0.98 -27.28 -8.20
C ASN A 231 0.54 -26.07 -9.04
N LYS A 232 -0.77 -25.92 -9.27
CA LYS A 232 -1.31 -24.76 -10.00
C LYS A 232 -1.19 -23.47 -9.19
N ALA A 233 -1.61 -23.51 -7.93
CA ALA A 233 -1.58 -22.36 -7.03
C ALA A 233 -0.16 -21.85 -6.83
N GLU A 234 0.81 -22.75 -6.72
CA GLU A 234 2.22 -22.42 -6.59
C GLU A 234 2.78 -21.79 -7.87
N LEU A 235 2.49 -22.35 -9.04
CA LEU A 235 2.89 -21.76 -10.32
C LEU A 235 2.33 -20.33 -10.48
N ASP A 236 1.06 -20.13 -10.15
CA ASP A 236 0.41 -18.82 -10.24
C ASP A 236 0.99 -17.83 -9.22
N PHE A 237 1.27 -18.29 -8.00
CA PHE A 237 1.93 -17.50 -6.96
C PHE A 237 3.29 -17.00 -7.43
N LEU A 238 4.16 -17.88 -7.93
CA LEU A 238 5.50 -17.50 -8.39
C LEU A 238 5.46 -16.49 -9.55
N ARG A 239 4.55 -16.69 -10.52
CA ARG A 239 4.36 -15.74 -11.62
C ARG A 239 3.88 -14.39 -11.11
N ARG A 240 2.92 -14.37 -10.19
CA ARG A 240 2.39 -13.13 -9.61
C ARG A 240 3.46 -12.37 -8.85
N GLU A 241 4.21 -13.03 -7.98
CA GLU A 241 5.30 -12.41 -7.22
C GLU A 241 6.33 -11.78 -8.16
N LEU A 242 6.76 -12.51 -9.19
CA LEU A 242 7.73 -12.02 -10.16
C LEU A 242 7.15 -10.87 -11.03
N ILE A 243 5.86 -10.90 -11.38
CA ILE A 243 5.20 -9.80 -12.08
C ILE A 243 5.22 -8.53 -11.22
N ILE A 244 4.91 -8.64 -9.93
CA ILE A 244 4.96 -7.50 -9.00
C ILE A 244 6.39 -6.97 -8.93
N ASP A 245 7.38 -7.84 -8.70
CA ASP A 245 8.81 -7.46 -8.63
C ASP A 245 9.28 -6.65 -9.84
N TRP A 246 8.80 -7.00 -11.04
CA TRP A 246 9.24 -6.36 -12.27
C TRP A 246 8.42 -5.14 -12.70
N THR A 247 7.13 -5.11 -12.39
CA THR A 247 6.17 -4.24 -13.10
C THR A 247 5.25 -3.41 -12.23
N GLN A 248 5.34 -3.55 -10.91
CA GLN A 248 4.52 -2.79 -9.98
C GLN A 248 4.90 -1.30 -9.98
N ASP A 249 3.96 -0.39 -10.24
CA ASP A 249 4.24 1.06 -10.22
C ASP A 249 3.35 1.82 -9.23
N SER A 250 2.23 1.23 -8.82
CA SER A 250 1.35 1.87 -7.84
C SER A 250 1.87 1.75 -6.41
N ARG A 251 1.46 2.71 -5.57
CA ARG A 251 1.63 2.62 -4.12
C ARG A 251 0.71 1.51 -3.59
N GLY A 252 1.19 0.58 -2.78
CA GLY A 252 0.31 -0.44 -2.20
C GLY A 252 1.03 -1.72 -1.76
N PRO A 253 1.42 -2.60 -2.69
CA PRO A 253 1.89 -3.94 -2.34
C PRO A 253 3.30 -4.00 -1.75
N ASP A 254 4.18 -3.03 -2.08
CA ASP A 254 5.60 -2.95 -1.64
C ASP A 254 6.07 -1.48 -1.44
N ARG A 255 7.28 -1.24 -0.87
CA ARG A 255 7.81 0.13 -0.54
C ARG A 255 8.19 0.95 -1.75
N GLY A 256 8.36 0.29 -2.88
CA GLY A 256 8.85 0.92 -4.09
C GLY A 256 8.28 0.23 -5.31
N SER A 257 8.54 0.86 -6.44
CA SER A 257 8.25 0.32 -7.75
C SER A 257 9.00 -0.99 -7.99
N GLY A 258 8.51 -1.79 -8.94
CA GLY A 258 9.23 -2.90 -9.51
C GLY A 258 10.41 -2.42 -10.37
N VAL A 259 11.20 -3.37 -10.88
CA VAL A 259 12.43 -3.12 -11.65
C VAL A 259 12.22 -2.10 -12.78
N LEU A 260 11.24 -2.34 -13.67
CA LEU A 260 11.03 -1.50 -14.85
C LEU A 260 10.59 -0.07 -14.48
N PRO A 261 9.57 0.15 -13.63
CA PRO A 261 9.21 1.49 -13.23
C PRO A 261 10.33 2.19 -12.44
N GLN A 262 11.09 1.47 -11.62
CA GLN A 262 12.22 2.07 -10.90
C GLN A 262 13.25 2.66 -11.87
N VAL A 263 13.65 1.90 -12.89
CA VAL A 263 14.60 2.40 -13.91
C VAL A 263 13.97 3.51 -14.74
N TYR A 264 12.72 3.35 -15.19
CA TYR A 264 11.99 4.39 -15.93
C TYR A 264 11.98 5.73 -15.19
N HIS A 265 11.66 5.73 -13.89
CA HIS A 265 11.59 6.93 -13.06
C HIS A 265 12.94 7.61 -12.83
N THR A 266 14.07 6.89 -12.92
CA THR A 266 15.42 7.48 -12.89
C THR A 266 15.63 8.47 -14.04
N TYR A 267 15.01 8.22 -15.19
CA TYR A 267 15.11 9.07 -16.38
C TYR A 267 13.98 10.10 -16.47
N THR A 268 12.75 9.72 -16.16
CA THR A 268 11.58 10.58 -16.40
C THR A 268 11.51 11.73 -15.40
N LEU A 269 11.74 11.47 -14.11
CA LEU A 269 11.57 12.48 -13.07
C LEU A 269 12.45 13.73 -13.29
N PRO A 270 13.76 13.61 -13.61
CA PRO A 270 14.57 14.79 -13.94
C PRO A 270 14.10 15.53 -15.19
N LEU A 271 13.78 14.80 -16.26
CA LEU A 271 13.36 15.39 -17.53
C LEU A 271 11.99 16.09 -17.42
N GLU A 272 11.04 15.51 -16.69
CA GLU A 272 9.74 16.12 -16.38
C GLU A 272 9.91 17.37 -15.51
N SER A 273 10.81 17.34 -14.53
CA SER A 273 11.14 18.51 -13.70
C SER A 273 11.70 19.66 -14.55
N HIS A 274 12.60 19.35 -15.49
CA HIS A 274 13.11 20.34 -16.44
C HIS A 274 12.01 20.88 -17.36
N LEU A 275 11.17 20.00 -17.92
CA LEU A 275 10.04 20.39 -18.77
C LEU A 275 9.07 21.32 -18.02
N TYR A 276 8.67 20.94 -16.81
CA TYR A 276 7.80 21.76 -15.96
C TYR A 276 8.42 23.13 -15.67
N THR A 277 9.71 23.15 -15.32
CA THR A 277 10.44 24.39 -15.05
C THR A 277 10.46 25.30 -16.28
N LEU A 278 10.78 24.78 -17.46
CA LEU A 278 10.82 25.55 -18.71
C LEU A 278 9.43 26.08 -19.10
N ARG A 279 8.38 25.28 -18.94
CA ARG A 279 6.98 25.71 -19.16
C ARG A 279 6.58 26.84 -18.22
N TYR A 280 6.90 26.71 -16.92
CA TYR A 280 6.68 27.77 -15.94
C TYR A 280 7.44 29.04 -16.30
N MET A 281 8.74 28.94 -16.61
CA MET A 281 9.56 30.09 -16.99
C MET A 281 9.00 30.81 -18.22
N SER A 282 8.46 30.08 -19.20
CA SER A 282 7.90 30.64 -20.43
C SER A 282 6.78 31.66 -20.20
N GLY A 283 6.08 31.61 -19.06
CA GLY A 283 5.08 32.62 -18.67
C GLY A 283 5.66 34.03 -18.47
N TYR A 284 6.96 34.14 -18.20
CA TYR A 284 7.65 35.40 -17.87
C TYR A 284 8.60 35.87 -18.99
N LEU A 285 8.67 35.14 -20.11
CA LEU A 285 9.63 35.40 -21.17
C LEU A 285 8.99 36.21 -22.31
N SER A 286 9.81 37.03 -22.98
CA SER A 286 9.40 37.68 -24.22
C SER A 286 9.27 36.67 -25.37
N ASP A 287 8.60 37.04 -26.46
CA ASP A 287 8.41 36.13 -27.59
C ASP A 287 9.74 35.66 -28.21
N ALA A 288 10.75 36.54 -28.26
CA ALA A 288 12.09 36.20 -28.70
C ALA A 288 12.75 35.15 -27.78
N GLN A 289 12.60 35.29 -26.45
CA GLN A 289 13.15 34.33 -25.49
C GLN A 289 12.37 33.02 -25.50
N LYS A 290 11.04 33.06 -25.67
CA LYS A 290 10.21 31.86 -25.86
C LYS A 290 10.68 31.07 -27.08
N SER A 291 11.05 31.73 -28.18
CA SER A 291 11.56 31.05 -29.37
C SER A 291 12.85 30.25 -29.13
N GLU A 292 13.65 30.62 -28.13
CA GLU A 292 14.83 29.86 -27.69
C GLU A 292 14.46 28.65 -26.81
N VAL A 293 13.39 28.77 -26.01
CA VAL A 293 12.94 27.74 -25.05
C VAL A 293 12.05 26.68 -25.70
N SER A 294 11.17 27.07 -26.63
CA SER A 294 10.18 26.19 -27.25
C SER A 294 10.75 24.95 -27.94
N PRO A 295 11.90 25.00 -28.65
CA PRO A 295 12.52 23.80 -29.21
C PRO A 295 12.96 22.79 -28.14
N ILE A 296 13.49 23.27 -27.00
CA ILE A 296 13.91 22.41 -25.89
C ILE A 296 12.71 21.74 -25.24
N ILE A 297 11.64 22.50 -24.98
CA ILE A 297 10.36 21.96 -24.48
C ILE A 297 9.85 20.87 -25.42
N SER A 298 9.79 21.14 -26.73
CA SER A 298 9.29 20.20 -27.73
C SER A 298 10.13 18.92 -27.79
N ASN A 299 11.46 19.05 -27.68
CA ASN A 299 12.37 17.91 -27.67
C ASN A 299 12.19 17.05 -26.41
N LEU A 300 12.07 17.67 -25.22
CA LEU A 300 11.78 16.96 -23.97
C LEU A 300 10.44 16.22 -24.03
N GLU A 301 9.38 16.88 -24.51
CA GLU A 301 8.05 16.27 -24.68
C GLU A 301 8.08 15.07 -25.61
N ALA A 302 8.70 15.22 -26.78
CA ALA A 302 8.84 14.13 -27.74
C ALA A 302 9.63 12.95 -27.14
N SER A 303 10.67 13.24 -26.36
CA SER A 303 11.55 12.22 -25.75
C SER A 303 10.86 11.50 -24.60
N LEU A 304 10.16 12.22 -23.72
CA LEU A 304 9.31 11.65 -22.67
C LEU A 304 8.20 10.78 -23.26
N SER A 305 7.54 11.23 -24.33
CA SER A 305 6.52 10.41 -25.02
C SER A 305 7.10 9.13 -25.64
N ARG A 306 8.31 9.18 -26.21
CA ARG A 306 9.00 7.96 -26.68
C ARG A 306 9.34 7.02 -25.53
N LEU A 307 9.79 7.57 -24.41
CA LEU A 307 10.18 6.82 -23.22
C LEU A 307 8.97 6.11 -22.59
N GLU A 308 7.84 6.80 -22.43
CA GLU A 308 6.56 6.23 -21.97
C GLU A 308 6.10 5.08 -22.89
N LYS A 309 6.12 5.28 -24.21
CA LYS A 309 5.76 4.20 -25.16
C LYS A 309 6.69 2.99 -25.08
N ARG A 310 7.98 3.20 -24.78
CA ARG A 310 8.93 2.09 -24.55
C ARG A 310 8.59 1.37 -23.25
N TYR A 311 8.35 2.12 -22.18
CA TYR A 311 7.92 1.61 -20.88
C TYR A 311 6.70 0.69 -20.97
N ASP A 312 5.62 1.16 -21.59
CA ASP A 312 4.39 0.37 -21.74
C ASP A 312 4.64 -0.94 -22.49
N ARG A 313 5.44 -0.89 -23.57
CA ARG A 313 5.80 -2.08 -24.34
C ARG A 313 6.61 -3.07 -23.51
N MET A 314 7.59 -2.58 -22.75
CA MET A 314 8.44 -3.42 -21.91
C MET A 314 7.65 -4.05 -20.75
N ILE A 315 6.77 -3.29 -20.09
CA ILE A 315 5.86 -3.80 -19.06
C ILE A 315 4.99 -4.93 -19.63
N LYS A 316 4.36 -4.70 -20.78
CA LYS A 316 3.50 -5.70 -21.43
C LYS A 316 4.29 -6.95 -21.83
N ALA A 317 5.46 -6.77 -22.44
CA ALA A 317 6.34 -7.87 -22.85
C ALA A 317 6.83 -8.69 -21.66
N LYS A 318 7.23 -8.04 -20.56
CA LYS A 318 7.70 -8.69 -19.34
C LYS A 318 6.58 -9.50 -18.68
N LYS A 319 5.38 -8.93 -18.53
CA LYS A 319 4.19 -9.66 -18.03
C LYS A 319 3.89 -10.88 -18.91
N ALA A 320 3.89 -10.72 -20.22
CA ALA A 320 3.62 -11.81 -21.16
C ALA A 320 4.69 -12.92 -21.11
N SER A 321 5.96 -12.54 -20.92
CA SER A 321 7.07 -13.49 -20.76
C SER A 321 6.93 -14.29 -19.46
N ILE A 322 6.73 -13.62 -18.32
CA ILE A 322 6.57 -14.28 -17.01
C ILE A 322 5.38 -15.24 -17.01
N ASN A 323 4.25 -14.84 -17.60
CA ASN A 323 3.06 -15.69 -17.70
C ASN A 323 3.29 -17.00 -18.49
N LYS A 324 4.30 -17.06 -19.35
CA LYS A 324 4.69 -18.26 -20.10
C LYS A 324 5.74 -19.11 -19.38
N MET A 325 6.42 -18.57 -18.37
CA MET A 325 7.48 -19.28 -17.65
C MET A 325 6.95 -20.53 -16.94
N LYS A 326 7.67 -21.63 -17.06
CA LYS A 326 7.42 -22.87 -16.32
C LYS A 326 7.99 -22.78 -14.90
N PHE A 327 7.61 -23.71 -14.04
CA PHE A 327 8.05 -23.77 -12.64
C PHE A 327 9.58 -23.67 -12.51
N ASP A 328 10.33 -24.51 -13.23
CA ASP A 328 11.81 -24.55 -13.16
C ASP A 328 12.44 -23.19 -13.53
N GLN A 329 11.86 -22.47 -14.49
CA GLN A 329 12.33 -21.16 -14.90
C GLN A 329 12.05 -20.08 -13.83
N LEU A 330 10.94 -20.19 -13.12
CA LEU A 330 10.55 -19.25 -12.05
C LEU A 330 11.37 -19.45 -10.78
N VAL A 331 11.83 -20.68 -10.53
CA VAL A 331 12.61 -20.98 -9.33
C VAL A 331 14.10 -20.83 -9.56
N ALA A 332 14.67 -21.07 -10.74
CA ALA A 332 16.12 -21.13 -10.98
C ALA A 332 16.95 -19.98 -10.35
N ASP A 333 16.42 -18.75 -10.43
CA ASP A 333 17.06 -17.52 -9.92
C ASP A 333 16.37 -16.94 -8.69
N ASN A 334 15.41 -17.66 -8.11
CA ASN A 334 14.65 -17.19 -6.97
C ASN A 334 15.48 -17.38 -5.69
N PRO A 335 15.96 -16.29 -5.04
CA PRO A 335 16.82 -16.41 -3.86
C PRO A 335 16.12 -17.06 -2.66
N TYR A 336 14.78 -17.17 -2.67
CA TYR A 336 14.00 -17.75 -1.56
C TYR A 336 13.71 -19.25 -1.68
N ILE A 337 13.89 -19.87 -2.85
CA ILE A 337 13.54 -21.29 -3.07
C ILE A 337 14.78 -22.10 -3.42
N GLN A 338 15.23 -21.97 -4.66
CA GLN A 338 16.38 -22.68 -5.21
C GLN A 338 17.13 -21.67 -6.04
N SER A 339 18.37 -21.35 -5.68
CA SER A 339 19.12 -20.32 -6.39
C SER A 339 20.36 -20.96 -7.00
N THR A 340 20.16 -21.74 -8.06
CA THR A 340 21.27 -22.34 -8.80
C THR A 340 22.17 -21.21 -9.29
N ASN A 341 23.47 -21.30 -8.99
CA ASN A 341 24.49 -20.39 -9.47
C ASN A 341 24.31 -18.92 -9.01
N LEU A 342 23.53 -18.66 -7.95
CA LEU A 342 23.31 -17.29 -7.45
C LEU A 342 24.62 -16.58 -7.08
N ALA A 343 25.55 -17.29 -6.45
CA ALA A 343 26.87 -16.75 -6.13
C ALA A 343 27.69 -16.46 -7.40
N GLU A 344 27.65 -17.36 -8.38
CA GLU A 344 28.32 -17.18 -9.68
C GLU A 344 27.77 -15.97 -10.44
N LYS A 345 26.44 -15.80 -10.49
CA LYS A 345 25.80 -14.63 -11.09
C LYS A 345 26.18 -13.34 -10.38
N VAL A 346 26.24 -13.37 -9.05
CA VAL A 346 26.65 -12.20 -8.26
C VAL A 346 28.11 -11.83 -8.52
N ALA A 347 28.98 -12.84 -8.66
CA ALA A 347 30.39 -12.68 -8.97
C ALA A 347 30.64 -12.16 -10.40
N ALA A 348 29.76 -12.48 -11.35
CA ALA A 348 29.92 -12.10 -12.75
C ALA A 348 29.74 -10.58 -13.04
N VAL A 349 29.15 -9.81 -12.11
CA VAL A 349 28.86 -8.39 -12.34
C VAL A 349 30.05 -7.47 -12.04
N ALA A 350 30.97 -7.85 -11.16
CA ALA A 350 32.09 -7.02 -10.77
C ALA A 350 33.21 -7.83 -10.10
N ASP A 351 34.44 -7.32 -10.15
CA ASP A 351 35.60 -7.85 -9.41
C ASP A 351 35.38 -7.65 -7.90
N LYS A 352 34.77 -8.65 -7.26
CA LYS A 352 34.48 -8.67 -5.82
C LYS A 352 35.19 -9.83 -5.15
N THR A 353 35.57 -9.62 -3.91
CA THR A 353 36.10 -10.69 -3.06
C THR A 353 35.02 -11.75 -2.77
N GLU A 354 35.44 -12.97 -2.45
CA GLU A 354 34.51 -14.05 -2.06
C GLU A 354 33.62 -13.65 -0.87
N ASP A 355 34.17 -12.90 0.09
CA ASP A 355 33.44 -12.40 1.25
C ASP A 355 32.34 -11.39 0.88
N GLU A 356 32.60 -10.52 -0.09
CA GLU A 356 31.59 -9.56 -0.59
C GLU A 356 30.47 -10.26 -1.35
N ILE A 357 30.80 -11.25 -2.18
CA ILE A 357 29.83 -12.10 -2.87
C ILE A 357 28.96 -12.81 -1.84
N LYS A 358 29.56 -13.43 -0.82
CA LYS A 358 28.84 -14.12 0.26
C LYS A 358 27.90 -13.18 1.01
N LYS A 359 28.36 -11.98 1.37
CA LYS A 359 27.53 -10.95 2.04
C LYS A 359 26.34 -10.52 1.16
N ARG A 360 26.56 -10.34 -0.14
CA ARG A 360 25.49 -9.99 -1.09
C ARG A 360 24.46 -11.10 -1.23
N VAL A 361 24.90 -12.35 -1.39
CA VAL A 361 24.01 -13.52 -1.45
C VAL A 361 23.22 -13.65 -0.15
N GLN A 362 23.86 -13.50 1.01
CA GLN A 362 23.18 -13.53 2.30
C GLN A 362 22.14 -12.41 2.41
N TRP A 363 22.46 -11.20 1.94
CA TRP A 363 21.53 -10.07 1.94
C TRP A 363 20.31 -10.35 1.04
N LEU A 364 20.50 -10.88 -0.17
CA LEU A 364 19.38 -11.22 -1.08
C LEU A 364 18.41 -12.24 -0.48
N ARG A 365 18.89 -13.11 0.42
CA ARG A 365 18.10 -14.15 1.09
C ARG A 365 17.42 -13.69 2.38
N ARG A 366 17.64 -12.45 2.85
CA ARG A 366 17.04 -11.99 4.10
C ARG A 366 15.52 -11.91 3.98
N PRO A 367 14.76 -12.44 4.96
CA PRO A 367 13.32 -12.22 5.04
C PRO A 367 13.00 -10.72 5.06
N GLY A 368 12.01 -10.30 4.26
CA GLY A 368 11.60 -8.89 4.16
C GLY A 368 12.33 -8.05 3.10
N ASN A 369 13.39 -8.57 2.47
CA ASN A 369 13.96 -7.96 1.26
C ASN A 369 13.10 -8.28 0.02
N TYR A 370 13.42 -7.68 -1.13
CA TYR A 370 12.76 -7.95 -2.41
C TYR A 370 13.70 -8.79 -3.30
N GLY A 371 14.16 -9.93 -2.81
CA GLY A 371 15.32 -10.66 -3.30
C GLY A 371 15.37 -10.86 -4.82
N THR A 372 14.26 -11.22 -5.45
CA THR A 372 14.12 -11.34 -6.91
C THR A 372 14.25 -9.99 -7.64
N LYS A 373 13.58 -8.94 -7.16
CA LYS A 373 13.72 -7.56 -7.67
C LYS A 373 15.15 -7.05 -7.49
N ASP A 374 15.70 -7.18 -6.29
CA ASP A 374 17.01 -6.66 -5.92
C ASP A 374 18.15 -7.37 -6.68
N LEU A 375 17.99 -8.67 -6.94
CA LEU A 375 18.88 -9.42 -7.83
C LEU A 375 18.76 -8.91 -9.27
N ALA A 376 17.54 -8.71 -9.78
CA ALA A 376 17.34 -8.24 -11.15
C ALA A 376 17.94 -6.85 -11.39
N LEU A 377 17.78 -5.91 -10.45
CA LEU A 377 18.44 -4.61 -10.51
C LEU A 377 19.96 -4.78 -10.50
N TYR A 378 20.49 -5.59 -9.58
CA TYR A 378 21.93 -5.81 -9.51
C TYR A 378 22.54 -6.38 -10.79
N LEU A 379 21.84 -7.28 -11.48
CA LEU A 379 22.35 -7.96 -12.66
C LEU A 379 22.12 -7.17 -13.96
N TYR A 380 21.02 -6.42 -14.06
CA TYR A 380 20.49 -5.97 -15.35
C TYR A 380 20.11 -4.49 -15.39
N GLU A 381 20.34 -3.70 -14.33
CA GLU A 381 19.95 -2.29 -14.30
C GLU A 381 20.53 -1.49 -15.48
N ASP A 382 21.81 -1.67 -15.81
CA ASP A 382 22.46 -0.97 -16.93
C ASP A 382 21.87 -1.38 -18.29
N GLU A 383 21.67 -2.69 -18.52
CA GLU A 383 21.06 -3.20 -19.76
C GLU A 383 19.63 -2.67 -19.94
N ILE A 384 18.84 -2.70 -18.86
CA ILE A 384 17.47 -2.20 -18.87
C ILE A 384 17.47 -0.70 -19.13
N SER A 385 18.36 0.04 -18.47
CA SER A 385 18.53 1.49 -18.64
C SER A 385 18.81 1.87 -20.08
N GLU A 386 19.81 1.24 -20.71
CA GLU A 386 20.15 1.48 -22.12
C GLU A 386 19.00 1.12 -23.07
N SER A 387 18.19 0.11 -22.74
CA SER A 387 17.01 -0.25 -23.54
C SER A 387 15.86 0.78 -23.45
N PHE A 388 15.78 1.52 -22.34
CA PHE A 388 14.83 2.61 -22.16
C PHE A 388 15.29 3.86 -22.91
N MET A 389 16.49 4.32 -22.60
CA MET A 389 17.12 5.51 -23.16
C MET A 389 18.63 5.39 -22.97
N PRO A 390 19.43 5.54 -24.04
CA PRO A 390 20.87 5.60 -23.90
C PRO A 390 21.28 6.71 -22.93
N LYS A 391 22.22 6.43 -22.03
CA LYS A 391 22.65 7.43 -21.03
C LYS A 391 23.12 8.74 -21.68
N SER A 392 23.77 8.66 -22.84
CA SER A 392 24.20 9.83 -23.61
C SER A 392 23.03 10.69 -24.12
N GLU A 393 21.91 10.08 -24.52
CA GLU A 393 20.69 10.82 -24.91
C GLU A 393 20.11 11.57 -23.70
N PHE A 394 20.04 10.92 -22.54
CA PHE A 394 19.60 11.54 -21.30
C PHE A 394 20.50 12.72 -20.88
N ASP A 395 21.82 12.49 -20.85
CA ASP A 395 22.80 13.51 -20.44
C ASP A 395 22.73 14.73 -21.37
N GLN A 396 22.56 14.50 -22.68
CA GLN A 396 22.37 15.58 -23.65
C GLN A 396 21.09 16.37 -23.36
N LEU A 397 19.93 15.71 -23.28
CA LEU A 397 18.64 16.36 -23.03
C LEU A 397 18.65 17.18 -21.72
N SER A 398 19.18 16.59 -20.66
CA SER A 398 19.28 17.21 -19.34
C SER A 398 20.21 18.43 -19.37
N SER A 399 21.39 18.30 -19.99
CA SER A 399 22.36 19.41 -20.07
C SER A 399 21.86 20.58 -20.92
N GLU A 400 21.21 20.31 -22.06
CA GLU A 400 20.59 21.32 -22.91
C GLU A 400 19.49 22.09 -22.16
N ALA A 401 18.62 21.36 -21.45
CA ALA A 401 17.57 21.96 -20.64
C ALA A 401 18.14 22.82 -19.51
N LEU A 402 19.10 22.29 -18.75
CA LEU A 402 19.74 23.02 -17.65
C LEU A 402 20.46 24.28 -18.12
N LYS A 403 21.11 24.23 -19.28
CA LYS A 403 21.76 25.41 -19.88
C LYS A 403 20.75 26.54 -20.12
N VAL A 404 19.61 26.22 -20.70
CA VAL A 404 18.54 27.21 -20.97
C VAL A 404 17.86 27.66 -19.68
N ILE A 405 17.55 26.75 -18.76
CA ILE A 405 17.01 27.08 -17.42
C ILE A 405 17.91 28.08 -16.71
N ASN A 406 19.22 27.83 -16.65
CA ASN A 406 20.17 28.70 -15.97
C ASN A 406 20.29 30.08 -16.66
N LYS A 407 20.22 30.11 -17.99
CA LYS A 407 20.20 31.37 -18.76
C LYS A 407 18.94 32.20 -18.49
N MET A 408 17.77 31.55 -18.40
CA MET A 408 16.47 32.23 -18.24
C MET A 408 16.15 32.57 -16.78
N LYS A 409 16.72 31.85 -15.81
CA LYS A 409 16.51 32.08 -14.37
C LYS A 409 16.64 33.56 -13.94
N PRO A 410 17.70 34.32 -14.29
CA PRO A 410 17.79 35.73 -13.93
C PRO A 410 16.75 36.61 -14.64
N VAL A 411 16.31 36.26 -15.86
CA VAL A 411 15.25 36.99 -16.58
C VAL A 411 13.93 36.83 -15.86
N VAL A 412 13.54 35.59 -15.56
CA VAL A 412 12.31 35.26 -14.83
C VAL A 412 12.32 35.91 -13.44
N ALA A 413 13.45 35.88 -12.74
CA ALA A 413 13.58 36.54 -11.45
C ALA A 413 13.45 38.08 -11.51
N ARG A 414 13.74 38.72 -12.66
CA ARG A 414 13.50 40.16 -12.86
C ARG A 414 12.04 40.43 -13.20
N ALA A 415 11.45 39.64 -14.10
CA ALA A 415 10.03 39.75 -14.46
C ALA A 415 9.14 39.61 -13.23
N ARG A 416 9.38 38.57 -12.40
CA ARG A 416 8.66 38.37 -11.14
C ARG A 416 8.79 39.54 -10.18
N ARG A 417 10.00 40.07 -9.98
CA ARG A 417 10.19 41.26 -9.13
C ARG A 417 9.48 42.49 -9.67
N ALA A 418 9.37 42.64 -10.98
CA ALA A 418 8.64 43.74 -11.59
C ALA A 418 7.13 43.61 -11.41
N GLU A 419 6.59 42.39 -11.53
CA GLU A 419 5.20 42.07 -11.20
C GLU A 419 4.90 42.32 -9.72
N GLU A 420 5.71 41.76 -8.81
CA GLU A 420 5.60 41.96 -7.35
C GLU A 420 5.69 43.46 -6.99
N ALA A 421 6.58 44.23 -7.64
CA ALA A 421 6.67 45.67 -7.44
C ALA A 421 5.45 46.43 -7.96
N THR A 422 4.80 45.93 -9.01
CA THR A 422 3.58 46.53 -9.58
C THR A 422 2.39 46.26 -8.66
N GLU A 423 2.20 45.02 -8.22
CA GLU A 423 1.18 44.63 -7.23
C GLU A 423 1.34 45.44 -5.94
N LEU A 424 2.56 45.50 -5.40
CA LEU A 424 2.85 46.29 -4.21
C LEU A 424 2.54 47.79 -4.42
N ARG A 425 2.77 48.33 -5.63
CA ARG A 425 2.44 49.73 -5.93
C ARG A 425 0.92 49.95 -5.95
N GLU A 426 0.17 49.02 -6.52
CA GLU A 426 -1.29 49.05 -6.59
C GLU A 426 -1.91 48.90 -5.20
N ASP A 427 -1.45 47.93 -4.42
CA ASP A 427 -1.79 47.76 -3.01
C ASP A 427 -1.48 49.02 -2.18
N ASN A 428 -0.31 49.62 -2.38
CA ASN A 428 0.04 50.86 -1.68
C ASN A 428 -0.84 52.04 -2.07
N ALA A 429 -1.46 52.04 -3.26
CA ALA A 429 -2.39 53.08 -3.68
C ALA A 429 -3.74 52.99 -2.94
N THR A 430 -4.14 51.80 -2.46
CA THR A 430 -5.38 51.61 -1.70
C THR A 430 -5.24 51.87 -0.20
N ILE A 431 -4.02 52.13 0.28
CA ILE A 431 -3.73 52.22 1.73
C ILE A 431 -4.62 53.22 2.48
N ASN A 432 -4.86 54.40 1.90
CA ASN A 432 -5.68 55.44 2.51
C ASN A 432 -7.16 55.05 2.55
N VAL A 433 -7.62 54.25 1.58
CA VAL A 433 -8.99 53.72 1.56
C VAL A 433 -9.18 52.72 2.69
N HIS A 434 -8.24 51.79 2.87
CA HIS A 434 -8.30 50.83 3.97
C HIS A 434 -8.17 51.50 5.34
N ILE A 435 -7.28 52.48 5.51
CA ILE A 435 -7.19 53.28 6.75
C ILE A 435 -8.53 53.94 7.08
N LYS A 436 -9.22 54.51 6.08
CA LYS A 436 -10.55 55.11 6.27
C LYS A 436 -11.59 54.05 6.68
N ASN A 437 -11.58 52.90 6.02
CA ASN A 437 -12.53 51.81 6.25
C ASN A 437 -12.36 51.16 7.64
N CYS A 438 -11.18 51.24 8.25
CA CYS A 438 -10.96 50.85 9.64
C CYS A 438 -11.77 51.67 10.66
N SER A 439 -12.40 52.78 10.27
CA SER A 439 -13.32 53.55 11.13
C SER A 439 -14.79 53.40 10.72
N SER A 440 -15.12 52.38 9.91
CA SER A 440 -16.51 52.08 9.51
C SER A 440 -17.35 51.58 10.67
N ASP A 441 -18.65 51.90 10.67
CA ASP A 441 -19.61 51.34 11.63
C ASP A 441 -19.84 49.84 11.39
N SER A 442 -19.69 49.36 10.15
CA SER A 442 -19.77 47.93 9.84
C SER A 442 -18.50 47.20 10.29
N VAL A 443 -18.69 46.19 11.13
CA VAL A 443 -17.64 45.32 11.66
C VAL A 443 -16.95 44.55 10.53
N GLU A 444 -17.71 44.07 9.53
CA GLU A 444 -17.18 43.33 8.38
C GLU A 444 -16.20 44.18 7.57
N VAL A 445 -16.54 45.45 7.35
CA VAL A 445 -15.68 46.41 6.64
C VAL A 445 -14.40 46.69 7.43
N ARG A 446 -14.49 46.85 8.76
CA ARG A 446 -13.30 47.03 9.61
C ARG A 446 -12.40 45.79 9.58
N ARG A 447 -12.97 44.59 9.73
CA ARG A 447 -12.22 43.32 9.69
C ARG A 447 -11.44 43.16 8.39
N SER A 448 -12.11 43.37 7.26
CA SER A 448 -11.52 43.27 5.93
C SER A 448 -10.43 44.33 5.72
N ALA A 449 -10.69 45.59 6.09
CA ALA A 449 -9.71 46.66 5.96
C ALA A 449 -8.45 46.39 6.81
N THR A 450 -8.62 45.93 8.05
CA THR A 450 -7.52 45.61 8.97
C THR A 450 -6.66 44.48 8.43
N LEU A 451 -7.29 43.41 7.93
CA LEU A 451 -6.60 42.28 7.32
C LEU A 451 -5.79 42.71 6.10
N GLU A 452 -6.37 43.53 5.22
CA GLU A 452 -5.67 44.04 4.03
C GLU A 452 -4.50 44.95 4.40
N LEU A 453 -4.64 45.84 5.39
CA LEU A 453 -3.54 46.67 5.87
C LEU A 453 -2.36 45.82 6.38
N GLY A 454 -2.65 44.73 7.11
CA GLY A 454 -1.66 43.75 7.57
C GLY A 454 -0.97 43.02 6.41
N ARG A 455 -1.74 42.58 5.41
CA ARG A 455 -1.22 41.93 4.18
C ARG A 455 -0.29 42.85 3.39
N ILE A 456 -0.68 44.11 3.20
CA ILE A 456 0.09 45.10 2.43
C ILE A 456 1.38 45.50 3.15
N GLY A 457 1.36 45.57 4.50
CA GLY A 457 2.55 45.84 5.31
C GLY A 457 3.14 47.26 5.14
N ASN A 458 2.36 48.21 4.63
CA ASN A 458 2.81 49.59 4.50
C ASN A 458 2.89 50.28 5.88
N LYS A 459 4.06 50.80 6.23
CA LYS A 459 4.32 51.47 7.52
C LYS A 459 3.36 52.62 7.84
N ARG A 460 2.73 53.26 6.85
CA ARG A 460 1.72 54.31 7.06
C ARG A 460 0.47 53.79 7.80
N ALA A 461 0.17 52.50 7.70
CA ALA A 461 -0.95 51.88 8.37
C ALA A 461 -0.71 51.60 9.86
N ALA A 462 0.56 51.60 10.31
CA ALA A 462 0.92 51.18 11.66
C ALA A 462 0.16 51.93 12.78
N PRO A 463 -0.02 53.27 12.74
CA PRO A 463 -0.82 53.95 13.77
C PRO A 463 -2.28 53.52 13.80
N THR A 464 -2.86 53.17 12.64
CA THR A 464 -4.24 52.69 12.55
C THR A 464 -4.36 51.28 13.11
N LEU A 465 -3.45 50.38 12.71
CA LEU A 465 -3.41 49.00 13.23
C LEU A 465 -3.22 48.97 14.75
N ILE A 466 -2.28 49.76 15.29
CA ILE A 466 -2.06 49.86 16.75
C ILE A 466 -3.34 50.29 17.48
N LYS A 467 -4.10 51.24 16.92
CA LYS A 467 -5.37 51.67 17.51
C LYS A 467 -6.43 50.56 17.51
N LEU A 468 -6.43 49.70 16.50
CA LEU A 468 -7.41 48.62 16.35
C LEU A 468 -7.16 47.45 17.30
N LEU A 469 -6.01 47.39 17.97
CA LEU A 469 -5.78 46.46 19.07
C LEU A 469 -6.77 46.66 20.24
N ASP A 470 -7.38 47.84 20.33
CA ASP A 470 -8.43 48.18 21.31
C ASP A 470 -9.85 48.17 20.68
N ASP A 471 -10.05 47.65 19.47
CA ASP A 471 -11.39 47.58 18.83
C ASP A 471 -12.33 46.69 19.66
N ALA A 472 -13.63 47.04 19.67
CA ALA A 472 -14.65 46.26 20.37
C ALA A 472 -14.81 44.84 19.80
N ASP A 473 -14.58 44.67 18.49
CA ASP A 473 -14.66 43.39 17.82
C ASP A 473 -13.37 42.57 17.96
N GLU A 474 -13.51 41.31 18.38
CA GLU A 474 -12.37 40.41 18.61
C GLU A 474 -11.57 40.12 17.34
N GLN A 475 -12.23 39.90 16.20
CA GLN A 475 -11.53 39.55 14.97
C GLN A 475 -10.77 40.74 14.39
N VAL A 476 -11.26 41.97 14.60
CA VAL A 476 -10.50 43.18 14.26
C VAL A 476 -9.20 43.24 15.07
N ARG A 477 -9.25 42.96 16.38
CA ARG A 477 -8.04 42.90 17.23
C ARG A 477 -7.07 41.80 16.81
N VAL A 478 -7.58 40.63 16.38
CA VAL A 478 -6.75 39.51 15.89
C VAL A 478 -6.07 39.84 14.55
N ASN A 479 -6.73 40.60 13.68
CA ASN A 479 -6.19 40.98 12.38
C ASN A 479 -5.19 42.15 12.44
N ALA A 480 -5.26 42.97 13.49
CA ALA A 480 -4.42 44.15 13.71
C ALA A 480 -3.03 43.77 14.22
#